data_AF-A0A528CQJ7-F1
#
_entry.id   AF-A0A528CQJ7-F1
#
_cell.length_a   1.000
_cell.length_b   1.000
_cell.length_c   1.000
_cell.angle_alpha   90.00
_cell.angle_beta   90.00
_cell.angle_gamma   90.00
#
_symmetry.space_group_name_H-M   'P 1'
#
loop_
_entity.id
_entity.type
_entity.pdbx_description
1 polymer ?
#
loop_
_entity_poly.entity_id
_entity_poly.type
_entity_poly.pdbx_seq_one_letter_code
_entity_poly.pdbx_strand_id
1 'polypeptide(L)'
;FKVGQRSLLDVLDAQNTRFNTATLADTASYASLFAEYRLLAATGQLLKTMKLQPAKQAAAYARTEFATPETAETETYARTPSEQKNDLPFDILAPVRKK
;
A
#
# COMPACT_ATOMS: atom_id res chain seq x y z
N PHE A 1 -14.31 -51.09 -12.66
CA PHE A 1 -15.39 -50.44 -11.91
C PHE A 1 -16.32 -51.51 -11.36
N LYS A 2 -16.28 -51.81 -10.06
CA LYS A 2 -17.27 -52.71 -9.44
C LYS A 2 -18.56 -51.91 -9.23
N VAL A 3 -19.49 -52.08 -10.16
CA VAL A 3 -20.86 -51.58 -10.09
C VAL A 3 -21.55 -52.31 -8.94
N GLY A 4 -22.14 -51.58 -8.00
CA GLY A 4 -22.90 -52.23 -6.93
C GLY A 4 -23.54 -51.31 -5.90
N GLN A 5 -22.88 -50.26 -5.42
CA GLN A 5 -23.44 -49.50 -4.27
C GLN A 5 -23.21 -47.97 -4.29
N ARG A 6 -22.37 -47.42 -5.18
CA ARG A 6 -22.20 -45.97 -5.46
C ARG A 6 -21.90 -45.80 -6.95
N SER A 7 -22.75 -45.06 -7.67
CA SER A 7 -22.83 -45.01 -9.15
C SER A 7 -21.69 -44.21 -9.79
N LEU A 8 -21.47 -44.36 -11.11
CA LEU A 8 -20.56 -43.54 -11.95
C LEU A 8 -20.75 -42.02 -11.73
N LEU A 9 -21.98 -41.61 -11.39
CA LEU A 9 -22.33 -40.23 -11.05
C LEU A 9 -21.60 -39.72 -9.79
N ASP A 10 -21.45 -40.55 -8.76
CA ASP A 10 -20.74 -40.19 -7.52
C ASP A 10 -19.22 -40.10 -7.77
N VAL A 11 -18.70 -40.90 -8.71
CA VAL A 11 -17.31 -40.75 -9.17
C VAL A 11 -17.12 -39.45 -9.96
N LEU A 12 -18.08 -39.06 -10.81
CA LEU A 12 -18.05 -37.79 -11.52
C LEU A 12 -18.18 -36.59 -10.58
N ASP A 13 -19.08 -36.66 -9.59
CA ASP A 13 -19.24 -35.62 -8.58
C ASP A 13 -17.98 -35.49 -7.72
N ALA A 14 -17.39 -36.61 -7.27
CA ALA A 14 -16.13 -36.60 -6.53
C ALA A 14 -14.97 -36.02 -7.36
N GLN A 15 -14.90 -36.34 -8.65
CA GLN A 15 -13.90 -35.76 -9.56
C GLN A 15 -14.10 -34.27 -9.75
N ASN A 16 -15.34 -33.81 -9.94
CA ASN A 16 -15.68 -32.40 -10.10
C ASN A 16 -15.35 -31.60 -8.83
N THR A 17 -15.72 -32.10 -7.65
CA THR A 17 -15.35 -31.49 -6.36
C THR A 17 -13.84 -31.43 -6.20
N ARG A 18 -13.10 -32.50 -6.54
CA ARG A 18 -11.64 -32.51 -6.48
C ARG A 18 -11.01 -31.49 -7.43
N PHE A 19 -11.51 -31.35 -8.65
CA PHE A 19 -10.99 -30.39 -9.62
C PHE A 19 -11.23 -28.94 -9.17
N ASN A 20 -12.45 -28.64 -8.71
CA ASN A 20 -12.81 -27.31 -8.21
C ASN A 20 -12.02 -26.94 -6.95
N THR A 21 -11.87 -27.87 -6.00
CA THR A 21 -11.07 -27.64 -4.78
C THR A 21 -9.58 -27.46 -5.08
N ALA A 22 -9.02 -28.21 -6.04
CA ALA A 22 -7.64 -28.02 -6.48
C ALA A 22 -7.44 -26.61 -7.08
N THR A 23 -8.34 -26.18 -7.96
CA THR A 23 -8.27 -24.85 -8.58
C THR A 23 -8.38 -23.72 -7.54
N LEU A 24 -9.25 -23.89 -6.54
CA LEU A 24 -9.39 -22.94 -5.43
C LEU A 24 -8.14 -22.91 -4.55
N ALA A 25 -7.52 -24.06 -4.28
CA ALA A 25 -6.29 -24.15 -3.50
C ALA A 25 -5.12 -23.45 -4.22
N ASP A 26 -5.00 -23.64 -5.53
CA ASP A 26 -3.99 -22.95 -6.33
C ASP A 26 -4.22 -21.44 -6.30
N THR A 27 -5.47 -21.00 -6.51
CA THR A 27 -5.85 -19.58 -6.46
C THR A 27 -5.54 -18.95 -5.10
N ALA A 28 -5.86 -19.64 -4.01
CA ALA A 28 -5.56 -19.18 -2.65
C ALA A 28 -4.05 -19.07 -2.40
N SER A 29 -3.26 -20.02 -2.93
CA SER A 29 -1.81 -20.00 -2.82
C SER A 29 -1.20 -18.79 -3.54
N TYR A 30 -1.65 -18.49 -4.76
CA TYR A 30 -1.22 -17.30 -5.48
C TYR A 30 -1.69 -16.00 -4.81
N ALA A 31 -2.90 -15.97 -4.24
CA ALA A 31 -3.40 -14.82 -3.52
C ALA A 31 -2.57 -14.52 -2.26
N SER A 32 -2.16 -15.54 -1.51
CA SER A 32 -1.26 -15.41 -0.34
C SER A 32 0.09 -14.82 -0.76
N LEU A 33 0.71 -15.41 -1.79
CA LEU A 33 2.00 -14.96 -2.28
C LEU A 33 1.95 -13.50 -2.76
N PHE A 34 0.87 -13.12 -3.45
CA PHE A 34 0.67 -11.74 -3.88
C PHE A 34 0.50 -10.78 -2.70
N ALA A 35 -0.21 -11.18 -1.65
CA ALA A 35 -0.36 -10.37 -0.43
C ALA A 35 0.97 -10.17 0.30
N GLU A 36 1.81 -11.20 0.37
CA GLU A 36 3.17 -11.11 0.93
C GLU A 36 4.04 -10.10 0.17
N TYR A 37 4.03 -10.16 -1.17
CA TYR A 37 4.73 -9.19 -2.00
C TYR A 37 4.21 -7.76 -1.79
N ARG A 38 2.89 -7.57 -1.67
CA ARG A 38 2.30 -6.26 -1.38
C ARG A 38 2.73 -5.71 -0.02
N LEU A 39 2.79 -6.56 1.02
CA LEU A 39 3.23 -6.16 2.35
C LEU A 39 4.71 -5.74 2.35
N LEU A 40 5.57 -6.53 1.68
CA LEU A 40 6.98 -6.22 1.52
C LEU A 40 7.21 -4.93 0.73
N ALA A 41 6.40 -4.68 -0.30
CA ALA A 41 6.47 -3.45 -1.09
C ALA A 41 6.02 -2.23 -0.27
N ALA A 42 4.90 -2.34 0.45
CA ALA A 42 4.35 -1.25 1.27
C ALA A 42 5.28 -0.83 2.41
N THR A 43 6.03 -1.77 2.98
CA THR A 43 7.03 -1.50 4.02
C THR A 43 8.38 -1.02 3.46
N GLY A 44 8.54 -0.97 2.14
CA GLY A 44 9.81 -0.64 1.49
C GLY A 44 10.90 -1.72 1.66
N GLN A 45 10.54 -2.90 2.18
CA GLN A 45 11.50 -3.98 2.46
C GLN A 45 11.68 -4.97 1.31
N LEU A 46 10.82 -4.92 0.29
CA LEU A 46 10.84 -5.85 -0.85
C LEU A 46 12.22 -5.99 -1.51
N LEU A 47 12.86 -4.87 -1.82
CA LEU A 47 14.17 -4.91 -2.50
C LEU A 47 15.25 -5.50 -1.57
N LYS A 48 15.15 -5.26 -0.27
CA LYS A 48 16.05 -5.83 0.75
C LYS A 48 15.85 -7.34 0.88
N THR A 49 14.62 -7.83 0.89
CA THR A 49 14.35 -9.28 0.99
C THR A 49 14.77 -10.02 -0.28
N MET A 50 14.59 -9.41 -1.46
CA MET A 50 15.04 -9.96 -2.74
C MET A 50 16.54 -9.76 -3.01
N LYS A 51 17.28 -9.12 -2.09
CA LYS A 51 18.72 -8.77 -2.25
C LYS A 51 19.00 -7.97 -3.52
N LEU A 52 18.05 -7.14 -3.93
CA LEU A 52 18.16 -6.27 -5.11
C LEU A 52 18.62 -4.87 -4.70
N GLN A 53 19.45 -4.26 -5.55
CA GLN A 53 19.87 -2.88 -5.37
C GLN A 53 18.70 -1.94 -5.66
N PRO A 54 18.39 -0.97 -4.78
CA PRO A 54 17.41 0.07 -5.06
C PRO A 54 17.79 0.88 -6.31
N ALA A 55 16.78 1.39 -7.01
CA ALA A 55 17.00 2.30 -8.13
C ALA A 55 17.72 3.58 -7.66
N LYS A 56 18.49 4.23 -8.54
CA LYS A 56 19.24 5.46 -8.21
C LYS A 56 18.34 6.58 -7.67
N GLN A 57 17.09 6.62 -8.10
CA GLN A 57 16.07 7.57 -7.66
C GLN A 57 15.58 7.33 -6.21
N ALA A 58 15.94 6.22 -5.58
CA ALA A 58 15.58 5.96 -4.18
C ALA A 58 16.38 6.84 -3.20
N ALA A 59 17.51 7.40 -3.63
CA ALA A 59 18.28 8.33 -2.82
C ALA A 59 17.67 9.74 -2.84
N ALA A 60 17.52 10.36 -1.68
CA ALA A 60 17.06 11.74 -1.55
C ALA A 60 18.20 12.74 -1.78
N TYR A 61 18.81 12.72 -2.98
CA TYR A 61 20.00 13.52 -3.31
C TYR A 61 19.67 14.91 -3.89
N ALA A 62 18.48 15.06 -4.48
CA ALA A 62 18.15 16.25 -5.28
C ALA A 62 18.18 17.55 -4.45
N ARG A 63 17.67 17.53 -3.20
CA ARG A 63 17.66 18.72 -2.33
C ARG A 63 19.07 19.24 -2.04
N THR A 64 20.02 18.33 -1.81
CA THR A 64 21.42 18.68 -1.55
C THR A 64 22.17 19.09 -2.81
N GLU A 65 21.91 18.43 -3.94
CA GLU A 65 22.59 18.72 -5.21
C GLU A 65 22.18 20.09 -5.78
N PHE A 66 20.88 20.42 -5.70
CA PHE A 66 20.36 21.67 -6.24
C PHE A 66 20.35 22.83 -5.24
N ALA A 67 21.00 22.68 -4.08
CA ALA A 67 21.09 23.68 -3.02
C ALA A 67 19.73 24.36 -2.71
N THR A 68 18.65 23.59 -2.73
CA THR A 68 17.31 24.15 -2.54
C THR A 68 17.18 24.69 -1.11
N PRO A 69 16.72 25.95 -0.95
CA PRO A 69 16.58 26.57 0.37
C PRO A 69 15.57 25.81 1.24
N GLU A 70 15.71 25.94 2.56
CA GLU A 70 14.72 25.41 3.49
C GLU A 70 13.36 26.07 3.24
N THR A 71 12.30 25.29 3.41
CA THR A 71 10.93 25.78 3.32
C THR A 71 10.75 26.94 4.29
N ALA A 72 10.32 28.10 3.78
CA ALA A 72 10.13 29.27 4.61
C ALA A 72 9.12 28.96 5.74
N GLU A 73 9.34 29.53 6.93
CA GLU A 73 8.46 29.32 8.09
C GLU A 73 6.98 29.59 7.74
N THR A 74 6.74 30.57 6.86
CA THR A 74 5.41 30.95 6.36
C THR A 74 4.66 29.86 5.62
N GLU A 75 5.36 28.92 4.98
CA GLU A 75 4.76 27.82 4.22
C GLU A 75 4.47 26.59 5.10
N THR A 76 4.98 26.59 6.33
CA THR A 76 4.74 25.55 7.35
C THR A 76 3.59 25.91 8.29
N TYR A 77 3.11 27.16 8.22
CA TYR A 77 1.98 27.63 9.02
C TYR A 77 0.71 26.81 8.77
N ALA A 78 -0.03 26.57 9.84
CA ALA A 78 -1.35 25.94 9.77
C ALA A 78 -2.25 26.77 8.84
N ARG A 79 -2.79 26.13 7.79
CA ARG A 79 -3.70 26.79 6.84
C ARG A 79 -4.91 27.31 7.60
N THR A 80 -4.96 28.61 7.79
CA THR A 80 -6.08 29.28 8.44
C THR A 80 -7.07 29.73 7.36
N PRO A 81 -8.39 29.64 7.59
CA PRO A 81 -9.38 30.18 6.65
C PRO A 81 -9.10 31.65 6.36
N SER A 82 -9.22 32.06 5.10
CA SER A 82 -9.00 33.46 4.68
C SER A 82 -10.12 34.42 5.07
N GLU A 83 -11.16 33.94 5.74
CA GLU A 83 -12.31 34.74 6.17
C GLU A 83 -11.98 35.57 7.41
N GLN A 84 -12.07 36.89 7.27
CA GLN A 84 -11.93 37.82 8.39
C GLN A 84 -13.26 37.89 9.17
N LYS A 85 -13.30 37.29 10.37
CA LYS A 85 -14.42 37.47 11.30
C LYS A 85 -14.16 38.67 12.21
N ASN A 86 -15.21 39.42 12.55
CA ASN A 86 -15.14 40.68 13.28
C ASN A 86 -14.45 40.59 14.65
N ASP A 87 -14.37 39.39 15.25
CA ASP A 87 -13.79 39.15 16.58
C ASP A 87 -12.29 38.80 16.56
N LEU A 88 -11.63 38.83 15.38
CA LEU A 88 -10.20 38.49 15.23
C LEU A 88 -9.34 39.74 15.00
N PRO A 89 -8.09 39.77 15.52
CA PRO A 89 -7.17 40.89 15.30
C PRO A 89 -6.86 41.08 13.81
N PHE A 90 -6.66 42.34 13.38
CA PHE A 90 -6.30 42.70 12.00
C PHE A 90 -5.04 42.00 11.49
N ASP A 91 -4.15 41.56 12.39
CA ASP A 91 -3.04 40.66 12.03
C ASP A 91 -3.54 39.21 11.97
N ILE A 92 -3.98 38.81 10.77
CA ILE A 92 -4.43 37.45 10.44
C ILE A 92 -3.39 36.36 10.69
N LEU A 93 -2.10 36.72 10.86
CA LEU A 93 -1.01 35.78 11.12
C LEU A 93 -0.59 35.75 12.60
N ALA A 94 -1.02 36.71 13.41
CA ALA A 94 -0.71 36.74 14.85
C ALA A 94 -1.08 35.45 15.62
N PRO A 95 -2.18 34.73 15.31
CA PRO A 95 -2.53 33.48 15.99
C PRO A 95 -1.62 32.30 15.63
N VAL A 96 -0.99 32.33 14.45
CA VAL A 96 -0.25 31.18 13.87
C VAL A 96 1.26 31.29 14.11
N ARG A 97 1.77 32.48 14.48
CA ARG A 97 3.18 32.75 14.78
C ARG A 97 3.70 32.19 16.12
N LYS A 98 2.91 31.43 16.90
CA LYS A 98 3.34 30.89 18.20
C LYS A 98 3.57 29.38 18.20
N LYS A 99 4.87 29.05 18.43
CA LYS A 99 5.54 27.76 18.70
C LYS A 99 5.53 26.72 17.61
#